data_AF-A0A9D1UFB2-F1
#
_entry.id   AF-A0A9D1UFB2-F1
#
_cell.length_a   1.000
_cell.length_b   1.000
_cell.length_c   1.000
_cell.angle_alpha   90.00
_cell.angle_beta   90.00
_cell.angle_gamma   90.00
#
_symmetry.space_group_name_H-M   'P 1'
#
loop_
_entity.id
_entity.type
_entity.pdbx_description
1 polymer ?
#
loop_
_entity_poly.entity_id
_entity_poly.type
_entity_poly.pdbx_seq_one_letter_code
_entity_poly.pdbx_strand_id
1 'polypeptide(L)'
;MLTDCLFSSLISLPIEEKFGLYRENPGLSKLVKREWYDADYQFFAKNKSPAFEDFKKYRAFKEDYPSIYKHGEIGKQMKFIVRFYRNKKPENVAFVYTNKRDFDDFVENASKMILEEMHKNSMINMFN
;
A
#
# COMPACT_ATOMS: atom_id res chain seq x y z
N MET A 1 -10.31 2.51 5.29
CA MET A 1 -9.09 2.58 6.14
C MET A 1 -8.43 3.94 5.92
N LEU A 2 -7.63 4.48 6.85
CA LEU A 2 -6.96 5.79 6.68
C LEU A 2 -6.19 5.87 5.35
N THR A 3 -5.45 4.82 5.03
CA THR A 3 -4.71 4.67 3.79
C THR A 3 -5.60 4.67 2.55
N ASP A 4 -6.80 4.08 2.60
CA ASP A 4 -7.76 4.13 1.48
C ASP A 4 -8.28 5.55 1.25
N CYS A 5 -8.56 6.29 2.31
CA CYS A 5 -9.01 7.69 2.22
C CYS A 5 -7.91 8.56 1.60
N LEU A 6 -6.67 8.42 2.07
CA LEU A 6 -5.52 9.16 1.55
C LEU A 6 -5.21 8.78 0.11
N PHE A 7 -5.30 7.49 -0.23
CA PHE A 7 -5.10 7.05 -1.60
C PHE A 7 -6.18 7.63 -2.52
N SER A 8 -7.42 7.65 -2.06
CA SER A 8 -8.52 8.25 -2.79
C SER A 8 -8.26 9.74 -3.07
N SER A 9 -7.93 10.51 -2.04
CA SER A 9 -7.78 11.96 -2.17
C SER A 9 -6.52 12.40 -2.93
N LEU A 10 -5.40 11.70 -2.73
CA LEU A 10 -4.10 12.11 -3.27
C LEU A 10 -3.80 11.49 -4.64
N ILE A 11 -4.36 10.32 -4.94
CA ILE A 11 -4.04 9.58 -6.16
C ILE A 11 -5.28 9.33 -7.00
N SER A 12 -6.32 8.71 -6.44
CA SER A 12 -7.47 8.24 -7.24
C SER A 12 -8.26 9.38 -7.86
N LEU A 13 -8.71 10.35 -7.06
CA LEU A 13 -9.56 11.46 -7.51
C LEU A 13 -8.86 12.39 -8.51
N PRO A 14 -7.58 12.79 -8.30
CA PRO A 14 -6.86 13.58 -9.30
C PRO A 14 -6.71 12.88 -10.65
N ILE A 15 -6.54 11.54 -10.65
CA ILE A 15 -6.49 10.76 -11.90
C ILE A 15 -7.87 10.77 -12.58
N GLU A 16 -8.95 10.58 -11.83
CA GLU A 16 -10.30 10.63 -12.38
C GLU A 16 -10.67 12.01 -12.95
N GLU A 17 -10.25 13.09 -12.29
CA GLU A 17 -10.44 14.46 -12.78
C GLU A 17 -9.74 14.69 -14.13
N LYS A 18 -8.54 14.12 -14.30
CA LYS A 18 -7.71 14.33 -15.50
C LYS A 18 -7.99 13.35 -16.64
N PHE A 19 -8.32 12.09 -16.32
CA PHE A 19 -8.41 10.99 -17.29
C PHE A 19 -9.79 10.34 -17.36
N GLY A 20 -10.76 10.83 -16.58
CA GLY A 20 -12.13 10.33 -16.53
C GLY A 20 -12.34 9.27 -15.44
N LEU A 21 -13.60 9.09 -15.04
CA LEU A 21 -13.98 8.19 -13.96
C LEU A 21 -13.58 6.75 -14.26
N TYR A 22 -13.04 6.03 -13.27
CA TYR A 22 -12.60 4.64 -13.44
C TYR A 22 -13.73 3.71 -13.90
N ARG A 23 -14.96 3.99 -13.45
CA ARG A 23 -16.16 3.23 -13.80
C ARG A 23 -16.56 3.37 -15.27
N GLU A 24 -16.20 4.49 -15.89
CA GLU A 24 -16.50 4.83 -17.28
C GLU A 24 -15.34 4.48 -18.23
N ASN A 25 -14.15 4.19 -17.67
CA ASN A 25 -12.95 3.85 -18.41
C ASN A 25 -12.41 2.45 -18.02
N PRO A 26 -13.02 1.36 -18.52
CA PRO A 26 -12.57 0.01 -18.23
C PRO A 26 -11.09 -0.19 -18.62
N GLY A 27 -10.26 -0.52 -17.63
CA GLY A 27 -8.83 -0.74 -17.81
C GLY A 27 -7.93 0.38 -17.28
N LEU A 28 -8.46 1.60 -17.05
CA LEU A 28 -7.68 2.69 -16.46
C LEU A 28 -7.09 2.30 -15.11
N SER A 29 -7.89 1.64 -14.25
CA SER A 29 -7.43 1.17 -12.93
C SER A 29 -6.29 0.14 -13.03
N LYS A 30 -6.25 -0.66 -14.09
CA LYS A 30 -5.18 -1.63 -14.34
C LYS A 30 -3.90 -0.94 -14.78
N LEU A 31 -4.01 0.11 -15.60
CA LEU A 31 -2.88 0.90 -16.07
C LEU A 31 -2.24 1.68 -14.92
N VAL A 32 -3.04 2.38 -14.12
CA VAL A 32 -2.59 3.08 -12.91
C VAL A 32 -1.90 2.14 -11.93
N LYS A 33 -2.51 0.97 -11.65
CA LYS A 33 -1.89 -0.05 -10.80
C LYS A 33 -0.57 -0.55 -11.34
N ARG A 34 -0.43 -0.67 -12.67
CA ARG A 34 0.82 -1.10 -13.28
C ARG A 34 1.95 -0.08 -13.05
N GLU A 35 1.66 1.21 -13.20
CA GLU A 35 2.63 2.28 -12.88
C GLU A 35 3.02 2.27 -11.41
N TRP A 36 2.04 2.14 -10.51
CA TRP A 36 2.32 2.01 -9.08
C TRP A 36 3.21 0.80 -8.79
N TYR A 37 2.81 -0.40 -9.22
CA TYR A 37 3.60 -1.59 -8.94
C TYR A 37 5.02 -1.51 -9.48
N ASP A 38 5.21 -0.87 -10.64
CA ASP A 38 6.56 -0.63 -11.15
C ASP A 38 7.36 0.33 -10.25
N ALA A 39 6.74 1.40 -9.74
CA ALA A 39 7.36 2.30 -8.77
C ALA A 39 7.79 1.55 -7.49
N ASP A 40 6.92 0.70 -6.94
CA ASP A 40 7.25 -0.12 -5.78
C ASP A 40 8.44 -1.05 -6.08
N TYR A 41 8.43 -1.73 -7.22
CA TYR A 41 9.53 -2.63 -7.59
C TYR A 41 10.85 -1.87 -7.78
N GLN A 42 10.80 -0.66 -8.34
CA GLN A 42 11.98 0.21 -8.47
C GLN A 42 12.51 0.61 -7.09
N PHE A 43 11.61 0.90 -6.15
CA PHE A 43 11.99 1.20 -4.77
C PHE A 43 12.67 -0.01 -4.11
N PHE A 44 12.07 -1.20 -4.15
CA PHE A 44 12.63 -2.41 -3.55
C PHE A 44 13.93 -2.88 -4.21
N ALA A 45 14.12 -2.62 -5.51
CA ALA A 45 15.38 -2.92 -6.19
C ALA A 45 16.54 -2.04 -5.69
N LYS A 46 16.24 -0.78 -5.32
CA LYS A 46 17.23 0.21 -4.86
C LYS A 46 17.41 0.22 -3.35
N ASN A 47 16.40 -0.21 -2.59
CA ASN A 47 16.37 -0.14 -1.13
C ASN A 47 16.18 -1.53 -0.53
N LYS A 48 17.21 -2.02 0.17
CA LYS A 48 17.06 -3.18 1.04
C LYS A 48 16.48 -2.72 2.37
N SER A 49 15.18 -2.89 2.56
CA SER A 49 14.52 -2.61 3.85
C SER A 49 14.69 -3.81 4.79
N PRO A 50 15.39 -3.66 5.93
CA PRO A 50 15.49 -4.73 6.93
C PRO A 50 14.12 -5.22 7.41
N ALA A 51 13.16 -4.29 7.57
CA ALA A 51 11.79 -4.62 7.94
C ALA A 51 11.11 -5.53 6.90
N PHE A 52 11.33 -5.28 5.61
CA PHE A 52 10.78 -6.16 4.57
C PHE A 52 11.51 -7.50 4.50
N GLU A 53 12.83 -7.54 4.73
CA GLU A 53 13.58 -8.80 4.85
C GLU A 53 13.04 -9.68 5.98
N ASP A 54 12.66 -9.08 7.11
CA ASP A 54 12.05 -9.81 8.21
C ASP A 54 10.59 -10.18 7.92
N PHE A 55 9.83 -9.30 7.27
CA PHE A 55 8.47 -9.60 6.80
C PHE A 55 8.42 -10.83 5.88
N LYS A 56 9.43 -11.02 5.01
CA LYS A 56 9.54 -12.21 4.15
C LYS A 56 9.73 -13.52 4.93
N LYS A 57 10.23 -13.46 6.16
CA LYS A 57 10.43 -14.62 7.05
C LYS A 57 9.20 -14.91 7.90
N TYR A 58 8.11 -14.15 7.72
CA TYR A 58 6.88 -14.30 8.46
C TYR A 58 6.44 -15.77 8.56
N ARG A 59 6.14 -16.19 9.78
CA ARG A 59 5.52 -17.47 10.08
C ARG A 59 4.07 -17.21 10.43
N ALA A 60 3.18 -18.00 9.84
CA ALA A 60 1.76 -17.95 10.18
C ALA A 60 1.58 -18.09 11.70
N PHE A 61 0.80 -17.20 12.30
CA PHE A 61 0.39 -17.32 13.69
C PHE A 61 -1.03 -17.89 13.75
N LYS A 62 -1.43 -18.37 14.94
CA LYS A 62 -2.80 -18.79 15.16
C LYS A 62 -3.69 -17.55 15.22
N GLU A 63 -4.40 -17.30 14.14
CA GLU A 63 -5.42 -16.25 14.08
C GLU A 63 -6.55 -16.59 15.06
N ASP A 64 -6.71 -15.77 16.10
CA ASP A 64 -7.71 -15.94 17.15
C ASP A 64 -8.60 -14.69 17.19
N TYR A 65 -9.49 -14.61 16.21
CA TYR A 65 -10.43 -13.50 16.04
C TYR A 65 -11.87 -14.01 16.15
N PRO A 66 -12.84 -13.13 16.48
CA PRO A 66 -14.26 -13.50 16.55
C PRO A 66 -14.75 -14.27 15.30
N SER A 67 -15.68 -15.22 15.47
CA SER A 67 -16.18 -16.10 14.40
C SER A 67 -16.85 -15.40 13.22
N ILE A 68 -17.22 -14.12 13.38
CA ILE A 68 -17.69 -13.26 12.30
C ILE A 68 -16.61 -13.00 11.23
N TYR A 69 -15.33 -13.15 11.60
CA TYR A 69 -14.22 -13.03 10.67
C TYR A 69 -13.83 -14.40 10.12
N LYS A 70 -13.59 -14.43 8.81
CA LYS A 70 -13.08 -15.61 8.15
C LYS A 70 -11.65 -15.90 8.65
N HIS A 71 -11.45 -17.11 9.15
CA HIS A 71 -10.18 -17.51 9.74
C HIS A 71 -9.09 -17.70 8.66
N GLY A 72 -7.87 -17.30 8.97
CA GLY A 72 -6.70 -17.51 8.12
C GLY A 72 -6.50 -16.43 7.04
N GLU A 73 -7.28 -15.35 7.04
CA GLU A 73 -7.22 -14.33 5.99
C GLU A 73 -5.98 -13.43 6.12
N ILE A 74 -5.51 -13.17 7.35
CA ILE A 74 -4.28 -12.39 7.54
C ILE A 74 -3.08 -13.18 7.02
N GLY A 75 -2.97 -14.45 7.39
CA GLY A 75 -1.91 -15.33 6.90
C GLY A 75 -1.92 -15.48 5.38
N LYS A 76 -3.11 -15.54 4.75
CA LYS A 76 -3.24 -15.53 3.29
C LYS A 76 -2.74 -14.22 2.68
N GLN A 77 -3.17 -13.08 3.23
CA GLN A 77 -2.77 -11.77 2.73
C GLN A 77 -1.26 -11.56 2.85
N MET A 78 -0.66 -11.94 3.97
CA MET A 78 0.79 -11.84 4.17
C MET A 78 1.56 -12.71 3.18
N LYS A 79 1.13 -13.95 2.95
CA LYS A 79 1.71 -14.83 1.91
C LYS A 79 1.59 -14.22 0.52
N PHE A 80 0.44 -13.60 0.21
CA PHE A 80 0.24 -12.93 -1.07
C PHE A 80 1.23 -11.77 -1.25
N ILE A 81 1.35 -10.87 -0.27
CA ILE A 81 2.26 -9.72 -0.31
C ILE A 81 3.71 -10.19 -0.50
N VAL A 82 4.16 -11.16 0.30
CA VAL A 82 5.52 -11.71 0.17
C VAL A 82 5.74 -12.27 -1.24
N ARG A 83 4.82 -13.09 -1.75
CA ARG A 83 4.93 -13.67 -3.10
C ARG A 83 4.93 -12.57 -4.16
N PHE A 84 4.13 -11.54 -3.98
CA PHE A 84 4.00 -10.43 -4.92
C PHE A 84 5.30 -9.65 -5.05
N TYR A 85 6.00 -9.35 -3.96
CA TYR A 85 7.19 -8.49 -3.99
C TYR A 85 8.54 -9.24 -3.99
N ARG A 86 8.63 -10.47 -3.46
CA ARG A 86 9.91 -11.15 -3.16
C ARG A 86 10.88 -11.29 -4.34
N ASN A 87 10.37 -11.52 -5.55
CA ASN A 87 11.18 -11.83 -6.75
C ASN A 87 10.81 -10.95 -7.95
N LYS A 88 10.10 -9.85 -7.74
CA LYS A 88 9.72 -8.95 -8.84
C LYS A 88 10.83 -7.97 -9.15
N LYS A 89 10.97 -7.69 -10.44
CA LYS A 89 11.89 -6.70 -10.98
C LYS A 89 11.08 -5.59 -11.64
N PRO A 90 11.58 -4.35 -11.62
CA PRO A 90 10.99 -3.28 -12.41
C PRO A 90 10.85 -3.68 -13.88
N GLU A 91 9.69 -3.39 -14.46
CA GLU A 91 9.44 -3.35 -15.90
C GLU A 91 9.90 -2.01 -16.52
N ASN A 92 10.13 -0.96 -15.71
CA ASN A 92 10.47 0.39 -16.15
C ASN A 92 9.39 0.99 -17.07
N VAL A 93 8.15 0.95 -16.63
CA VAL A 93 7.03 1.49 -17.40
C VAL A 93 7.07 3.01 -17.43
N ALA A 94 6.55 3.60 -18.51
CA ALA A 94 6.35 5.04 -18.57
C ALA A 94 5.21 5.44 -17.62
N PHE A 95 5.43 6.54 -16.88
CA PHE A 95 4.46 7.13 -15.97
C PHE A 95 3.59 8.12 -16.75
N VAL A 96 2.40 7.67 -17.16
CA VAL A 96 1.43 8.43 -17.97
C VAL A 96 0.29 8.93 -17.09
N TYR A 97 -0.23 8.08 -16.20
CA TYR A 97 -1.39 8.39 -15.37
C TYR A 97 -1.00 8.94 -14.00
N THR A 98 0.17 8.56 -13.53
CA THR A 98 0.75 8.98 -12.26
C THR A 98 2.10 9.64 -12.52
N ASN A 99 2.70 10.23 -11.49
CA ASN A 99 4.13 10.49 -11.49
C ASN A 99 4.77 9.89 -10.24
N LYS A 100 6.08 9.66 -10.28
CA LYS A 100 6.81 9.06 -9.16
C LYS A 100 6.66 9.88 -7.86
N ARG A 101 6.63 11.20 -7.97
CA ARG A 101 6.50 12.11 -6.83
C ARG A 101 5.14 11.99 -6.14
N ASP A 102 4.06 11.73 -6.89
CA ASP A 102 2.72 11.51 -6.30
C ASP A 102 2.75 10.33 -5.32
N PHE A 103 3.44 9.25 -5.68
CA PHE A 103 3.58 8.08 -4.81
C PHE A 103 4.53 8.32 -3.63
N ASP A 104 5.67 8.98 -3.87
CA ASP A 104 6.61 9.32 -2.80
C ASP A 104 5.92 10.24 -1.76
N ASP A 105 5.21 11.27 -2.22
CA ASP A 105 4.44 12.21 -1.39
C ASP A 105 3.29 11.50 -0.66
N PHE A 106 2.59 10.55 -1.30
CA PHE A 106 1.57 9.74 -0.65
C PHE A 106 2.16 8.91 0.50
N VAL A 107 3.28 8.22 0.27
CA VAL A 107 3.93 7.39 1.30
C VAL A 107 4.39 8.24 2.48
N GLU A 108 5.00 9.40 2.22
CA GLU A 108 5.47 10.32 3.26
C GLU A 108 4.30 10.84 4.10
N ASN A 109 3.27 11.38 3.45
CA ASN A 109 2.11 11.96 4.14
C ASN A 109 1.33 10.89 4.91
N ALA A 110 1.09 9.72 4.32
CA ALA A 110 0.40 8.63 4.98
C ALA A 110 1.20 8.14 6.20
N SER A 111 2.52 7.99 6.09
CA SER A 111 3.37 7.56 7.20
C SER A 111 3.33 8.56 8.35
N LYS A 112 3.43 9.85 8.04
CA LYS A 112 3.35 10.92 9.05
C LYS A 112 2.01 10.90 9.79
N MET A 113 0.90 10.80 9.06
CA MET A 113 -0.43 10.75 9.67
C MET A 113 -0.63 9.50 10.52
N ILE A 114 -0.15 8.34 10.08
CA ILE A 114 -0.21 7.10 10.87
C ILE A 114 0.56 7.28 12.18
N LEU A 115 1.77 7.84 12.14
CA LEU A 115 2.57 8.09 13.35
C LEU A 115 1.89 9.07 14.30
N GLU A 116 1.34 10.16 13.79
CA GLU A 116 0.59 11.13 14.59
C GLU A 116 -0.62 10.49 15.27
N GLU A 117 -1.40 9.68 14.55
CA GLU A 117 -2.55 8.96 15.13
C GLU A 117 -2.12 7.89 16.14
N MET A 118 -1.02 7.18 15.90
CA MET A 118 -0.47 6.25 16.88
C MET A 118 -0.04 6.99 18.15
N HIS A 119 0.65 8.12 18.04
CA HIS A 119 1.08 8.91 19.20
C HIS A 119 -0.09 9.47 20.00
N LYS A 120 -1.13 10.00 19.35
CA LYS A 120 -2.35 10.46 20.04
C LYS A 120 -2.99 9.34 20.85
N ASN A 121 -3.14 8.15 20.26
CA ASN A 121 -3.74 7.00 20.92
C ASN A 121 -2.84 6.41 22.03
N SER A 122 -1.51 6.39 21.84
CA SER A 122 -0.56 5.99 22.88
C SER A 122 -0.59 6.95 24.07
N MET A 123 -0.75 8.25 23.85
CA MET A 123 -0.92 9.22 24.94
C MET A 123 -2.26 9.04 25.66
N ILE A 124 -3.36 8.80 24.95
CA ILE A 124 -4.67 8.52 25.58
C ILE A 124 -4.61 7.29 26.50
N ASN A 125 -3.84 6.26 26.13
CA ASN A 125 -3.64 5.06 26.94
C ASN A 125 -2.66 5.22 28.11
N MET A 126 -1.92 6.33 28.21
CA MET A 126 -1.07 6.64 29.37
C MET A 126 -1.80 7.44 30.47
N PHE A 127 -2.97 8.00 30.16
CA PHE A 127 -3.76 8.83 31.08
C PHE A 127 -5.08 8.16 31.53
N ASN A 128 -5.28 6.88 31.21
CA ASN A 128 -6.33 6.01 31.73
C ASN A 128 -5.70 4.91 32.59
#